data_AF-A0A818S0M7-F1
#
_entry.id   AF-A0A818S0M7-F1
#
_cell.length_a   1.000
_cell.length_b   1.000
_cell.length_c   1.000
_cell.angle_alpha   90.00
_cell.angle_beta   90.00
_cell.angle_gamma   90.00
#
_symmetry.space_group_name_H-M   'P 1'
#
loop_
_entity.id
_entity.type
_entity.pdbx_description
1 polymer ?
#
loop_
_entity_poly.entity_id
_entity_poly.type
_entity_poly.pdbx_seq_one_letter_code
_entity_poly.pdbx_strand_id
1 'polypeptide(L)'
;MQAHWTNQQATLFTVHIKAVKEKHHSLIIISDYLAHDVIFVHTAQSIISDDVQSIYPTVKRLNYVSDGAPQHFKNNKSILNLTYHQVDFGIPASWSFSATAHGKGAVDGIGAAVKYRATRRGLSGTTSDAILTPEDLYKFTQSDSSMNVFYMDQKRIKNHCEKYQLLNRWNRDKPEGEYFSLTTSKGKVPPLTKAPKIAWNKQKIIEWPDLHKLTYPNRAAKAELLSIAFENAPEKKYVVDEAALIYGVRILRLPVKHCSLNPIELAWAGMKAYVHENNTGFRLSDIERLASEWIAALDLPTAKSYFSHLQEHEIMCRQVDAHVEELEEQLIEDDEIQSYSDIEENEPDG
;
A
#
# COMPACT_ATOMS: atom_id res chain seq x y z
N MET A 1 -11.43 -18.63 -36.48
CA MET A 1 -11.77 -17.45 -35.65
C MET A 1 -11.96 -17.88 -34.19
N GLN A 2 -10.93 -18.51 -33.59
CA GLN A 2 -11.07 -19.21 -32.29
C GLN A 2 -9.91 -18.96 -31.31
N ALA A 3 -8.87 -18.21 -31.71
CA ALA A 3 -7.68 -17.95 -30.87
C ALA A 3 -7.80 -16.71 -29.95
N HIS A 4 -8.95 -16.03 -29.94
CA HIS A 4 -9.11 -14.76 -29.21
C HIS A 4 -9.59 -14.91 -27.75
N TRP A 5 -9.90 -16.12 -27.27
CA TRP A 5 -10.63 -16.28 -25.99
C TRP A 5 -9.92 -17.09 -24.89
N THR A 6 -8.70 -17.58 -25.10
CA THR A 6 -7.96 -18.37 -24.09
C THR A 6 -6.51 -17.89 -23.95
N ASN A 7 -6.33 -16.64 -23.52
CA ASN A 7 -5.02 -16.12 -23.13
C ASN A 7 -4.83 -16.29 -21.63
N GLN A 8 -3.73 -16.91 -21.22
CA GLN A 8 -3.33 -16.96 -19.81
C GLN A 8 -2.61 -15.67 -19.43
N GLN A 9 -2.94 -15.14 -18.25
CA GLN A 9 -2.25 -13.97 -17.72
C GLN A 9 -0.81 -14.34 -17.33
N ALA A 10 0.14 -13.48 -17.67
CA ALA A 10 1.54 -13.60 -17.29
C ALA A 10 1.94 -12.45 -16.36
N THR A 11 2.74 -12.77 -15.35
CA THR A 11 3.44 -11.79 -14.54
C THR A 11 4.71 -11.36 -15.25
N LEU A 12 4.89 -10.04 -15.41
CA LEU A 12 6.10 -9.44 -15.94
C LEU A 12 6.75 -8.58 -14.84
N PHE A 13 7.93 -8.98 -14.38
CA PHE A 13 8.70 -8.26 -13.38
C PHE A 13 9.98 -7.72 -14.00
N THR A 14 10.12 -6.40 -14.06
CA THR A 14 11.22 -5.73 -14.76
C THR A 14 12.18 -5.07 -13.77
N VAL A 15 13.47 -5.24 -14.03
CA VAL A 15 14.55 -4.76 -13.18
C VAL A 15 15.53 -3.98 -14.04
N HIS A 16 15.92 -2.81 -13.55
CA HIS A 16 16.95 -1.99 -14.14
C HIS A 16 18.15 -1.97 -13.19
N ILE A 17 19.28 -2.50 -13.64
CA ILE A 17 20.51 -2.67 -12.87
C ILE A 17 21.49 -1.56 -13.29
N LYS A 18 21.99 -0.83 -12.29
CA LYS A 18 22.95 0.26 -12.47
C LYS A 18 24.17 0.04 -11.59
N ALA A 19 25.34 -0.05 -12.22
CA ALA A 19 26.64 0.04 -11.55
C ALA A 19 27.29 1.39 -11.89
N VAL A 20 27.99 1.99 -10.92
CA VAL A 20 28.60 3.32 -11.08
C VAL A 20 29.71 3.24 -12.14
N LYS A 21 29.63 4.08 -13.18
CA LYS A 21 30.56 4.15 -14.34
C LYS A 21 30.54 2.94 -15.29
N GLU A 22 29.57 2.05 -15.14
CA GLU A 22 29.41 0.88 -16.00
C GLU A 22 28.16 1.00 -16.88
N LYS A 23 28.06 0.12 -17.89
CA LYS A 23 26.85 0.03 -18.72
C LYS A 23 25.65 -0.40 -17.88
N HIS A 24 24.49 0.16 -18.20
CA HIS A 24 23.24 -0.24 -17.58
C HIS A 24 22.80 -1.61 -18.12
N HIS A 25 22.25 -2.45 -17.25
CA HIS A 25 21.69 -3.75 -17.64
C HIS A 25 20.19 -3.79 -17.31
N SER A 26 19.42 -4.48 -18.14
CA SER A 26 18.03 -4.80 -17.87
C SER A 26 17.91 -6.29 -17.60
N LEU A 27 17.04 -6.64 -16.66
CA LEU A 27 16.66 -8.02 -16.38
C LEU A 27 15.13 -8.10 -16.32
N ILE A 28 14.58 -9.11 -16.97
CA ILE A 28 13.13 -9.33 -17.03
C ILE A 28 12.84 -10.73 -16.51
N ILE A 29 11.86 -10.84 -15.62
CA ILE A 29 11.36 -12.12 -15.14
C ILE A 29 9.92 -12.28 -15.61
N ILE A 30 9.66 -13.35 -16.35
CA ILE A 30 8.34 -13.78 -16.76
C ILE A 30 7.91 -14.94 -15.87
N SER A 31 6.66 -14.91 -15.40
CA SER A 31 6.14 -15.95 -14.50
C SER A 31 4.67 -16.22 -14.76
N ASP A 32 4.26 -17.47 -14.53
CA ASP A 32 2.88 -17.94 -14.44
C ASP A 32 2.26 -17.78 -13.04
N TYR A 33 2.99 -17.15 -12.10
CA TYR A 33 2.54 -16.88 -10.73
C TYR A 33 1.93 -15.48 -10.59
N LEU A 34 0.64 -15.41 -10.23
CA LEU A 34 -0.14 -14.16 -10.23
C LEU A 34 -0.35 -13.52 -8.85
N ALA A 35 0.04 -14.17 -7.75
CA ALA A 35 -0.22 -13.65 -6.41
C ALA A 35 0.65 -12.44 -6.04
N HIS A 36 1.76 -12.24 -6.78
CA HIS A 36 2.74 -11.17 -6.62
C HIS A 36 3.27 -10.99 -5.17
N ASP A 37 3.17 -11.99 -4.31
CA ASP A 37 3.47 -11.85 -2.88
C ASP A 37 4.97 -11.69 -2.53
N VAL A 38 5.27 -11.69 -1.24
CA VAL A 38 6.64 -11.59 -0.72
C VAL A 38 7.51 -12.79 -1.12
N ILE A 39 6.92 -13.97 -1.33
CA ILE A 39 7.64 -15.18 -1.79
C ILE A 39 8.11 -14.95 -3.22
N PHE A 40 7.23 -14.43 -4.08
CA PHE A 40 7.57 -14.06 -5.45
C PHE A 40 8.75 -13.09 -5.48
N VAL A 41 8.68 -12.01 -4.70
CA VAL A 41 9.75 -11.00 -4.66
C VAL A 41 11.06 -11.58 -4.14
N HIS A 42 11.03 -12.42 -3.10
CA HIS A 42 12.22 -13.09 -2.58
C HIS A 42 12.84 -14.07 -3.59
N THR A 43 12.01 -14.73 -4.39
CA THR A 43 12.48 -15.62 -5.47
C THR A 43 13.10 -14.81 -6.61
N ALA A 44 12.49 -13.68 -6.98
CA ALA A 44 13.06 -12.74 -7.94
C ALA A 44 14.40 -12.16 -7.45
N GLN A 45 14.52 -11.81 -6.17
CA GLN A 45 15.77 -11.34 -5.56
C GLN A 45 16.91 -12.36 -5.69
N SER A 46 16.62 -13.65 -5.59
CA SER A 46 17.61 -14.71 -5.85
C SER A 46 18.14 -14.64 -7.28
N ILE A 47 17.26 -14.54 -8.27
CA ILE A 47 17.65 -14.46 -9.69
C ILE A 47 18.48 -13.19 -9.93
N ILE A 48 18.04 -12.06 -9.37
CA ILE A 48 18.75 -10.78 -9.48
C ILE A 48 20.13 -10.87 -8.82
N SER A 49 20.23 -11.48 -7.64
CA SER A 49 21.50 -11.60 -6.91
C SER A 49 22.49 -12.50 -7.66
N ASP A 50 22.01 -13.60 -8.24
CA ASP A 50 22.84 -14.51 -9.04
C ASP A 50 23.35 -13.82 -10.31
N ASP A 51 22.46 -13.13 -11.05
CA ASP A 51 22.80 -12.40 -12.28
C ASP A 51 23.78 -11.26 -12.01
N VAL A 52 23.53 -10.44 -10.98
CA VAL A 52 24.42 -9.33 -10.60
C VAL A 52 25.79 -9.83 -10.13
N GLN A 53 25.86 -10.90 -9.36
CA GLN A 53 27.15 -11.47 -8.93
C GLN A 53 27.90 -12.12 -10.10
N SER A 54 27.20 -12.64 -11.12
CA SER A 54 27.82 -13.13 -12.35
C SER A 54 28.38 -12.00 -13.21
N ILE A 55 27.67 -10.88 -13.33
CA ILE A 55 28.11 -9.71 -14.13
C ILE A 55 29.21 -8.95 -13.38
N TYR A 56 29.09 -8.82 -12.06
CA TYR A 56 29.99 -8.05 -11.20
C TYR A 56 30.52 -8.90 -10.03
N PRO A 57 31.51 -9.79 -10.25
CA PRO A 57 32.02 -10.69 -9.20
C PRO A 57 32.61 -9.99 -7.96
N THR A 58 32.96 -8.71 -8.07
CA THR A 58 33.51 -7.89 -6.98
C THR A 58 32.47 -7.06 -6.22
N VAL A 59 31.18 -7.24 -6.53
CA VAL A 59 30.09 -6.50 -5.91
C VAL A 59 30.00 -6.79 -4.41
N LYS A 60 29.96 -5.73 -3.60
CA LYS A 60 29.99 -5.83 -2.12
C LYS A 60 28.63 -5.71 -1.46
N ARG A 61 27.66 -5.11 -2.15
CA ARG A 61 26.31 -4.83 -1.61
C ARG A 61 25.33 -4.59 -2.75
N LEU A 62 24.09 -5.05 -2.58
CA LEU A 62 22.97 -4.69 -3.46
C LEU A 62 22.13 -3.58 -2.83
N ASN A 63 21.66 -2.62 -3.63
CA ASN A 63 20.75 -1.59 -3.17
C ASN A 63 19.47 -1.68 -3.99
N TYR A 64 18.42 -2.25 -3.41
CA TYR A 64 17.12 -2.33 -4.03
C TYR A 64 16.40 -0.99 -3.95
N VAL A 65 15.78 -0.58 -5.05
CA VAL A 65 14.89 0.57 -5.11
C VAL A 65 13.59 0.11 -5.74
N SER A 66 12.49 0.19 -5.01
CA SER A 66 11.16 -0.20 -5.48
C SER A 66 10.12 0.83 -5.10
N ASP A 67 8.92 0.70 -5.65
CA ASP A 67 7.78 1.47 -5.17
C ASP A 67 7.36 1.06 -3.75
N GLY A 68 6.45 1.84 -3.17
CA GLY A 68 5.92 1.62 -1.84
C GLY A 68 4.81 0.56 -1.74
N ALA A 69 4.60 -0.32 -2.73
CA ALA A 69 3.47 -1.26 -2.74
C ALA A 69 3.49 -2.21 -1.51
N PRO A 70 2.52 -2.14 -0.59
CA PRO A 70 2.56 -2.89 0.67
C PRO A 70 2.29 -4.39 0.53
N GLN A 71 1.75 -4.82 -0.61
CA GLN A 71 1.43 -6.23 -0.84
C GLN A 71 2.70 -7.04 -1.13
N HIS A 72 3.71 -6.43 -1.78
CA HIS A 72 4.85 -7.16 -2.36
C HIS A 72 6.19 -6.65 -1.81
N PHE A 73 6.38 -5.32 -1.72
CA PHE A 73 7.67 -4.72 -1.36
C PHE A 73 7.69 -4.15 0.06
N LYS A 74 6.80 -3.19 0.38
CA LYS A 74 6.85 -2.44 1.65
C LYS A 74 6.04 -3.13 2.75
N ASN A 75 6.56 -4.23 3.29
CA ASN A 75 5.94 -4.94 4.41
C ASN A 75 6.97 -5.57 5.37
N ASN A 76 6.52 -5.99 6.55
CA ASN A 76 7.36 -6.57 7.59
C ASN A 76 8.09 -7.86 7.14
N LYS A 77 7.48 -8.69 6.31
CA LYS A 77 8.09 -9.93 5.80
C LYS A 77 9.25 -9.63 4.86
N SER A 78 9.09 -8.65 3.96
CA SER A 78 10.16 -8.19 3.06
C SER A 78 11.32 -7.55 3.83
N ILE A 79 11.01 -6.76 4.87
CA ILE A 79 12.04 -6.19 5.76
C ILE A 79 12.77 -7.29 6.53
N LEU A 80 12.04 -8.28 7.06
CA LEU A 80 12.66 -9.41 7.75
C LEU A 80 13.58 -10.18 6.79
N ASN A 81 13.13 -10.47 5.58
CA ASN A 81 13.98 -11.12 4.57
C ASN A 81 15.25 -10.32 4.26
N LEU A 82 15.18 -8.99 4.23
CA LEU A 82 16.36 -8.14 4.03
C LEU A 82 17.44 -8.36 5.10
N THR A 83 17.04 -8.64 6.34
CA THR A 83 18.01 -8.95 7.43
C THR A 83 18.74 -10.28 7.23
N TYR A 84 18.16 -11.21 6.46
CA TYR A 84 18.76 -12.50 6.11
C TYR A 84 19.47 -12.48 4.74
N HIS A 85 19.48 -11.36 4.03
CA HIS A 85 19.93 -11.30 2.64
C HIS A 85 21.38 -11.81 2.45
N GLN A 86 22.28 -11.47 3.38
CA GLN A 86 23.66 -11.98 3.38
C GLN A 86 23.73 -13.50 3.56
N VAL A 87 22.84 -14.06 4.38
CA VAL A 87 22.76 -15.49 4.65
C VAL A 87 22.14 -16.23 3.46
N ASP A 88 21.07 -15.66 2.88
CA ASP A 88 20.30 -16.32 1.83
C ASP A 88 20.96 -16.24 0.45
N PHE A 89 21.68 -15.15 0.16
CA PHE A 89 22.22 -14.85 -1.18
C PHE A 89 23.73 -14.54 -1.20
N GLY A 90 24.41 -14.61 -0.05
CA GLY A 90 25.86 -14.40 0.04
C GLY A 90 26.33 -12.96 -0.06
N ILE A 91 25.41 -11.99 -0.15
CA ILE A 91 25.71 -10.56 -0.29
C ILE A 91 24.78 -9.73 0.60
N PRO A 92 25.22 -8.64 1.25
CA PRO A 92 24.32 -7.82 2.03
C PRO A 92 23.53 -6.91 1.09
N ALA A 93 22.33 -6.52 1.51
CA ALA A 93 21.51 -5.61 0.74
C ALA A 93 20.93 -4.48 1.59
N SER A 94 20.67 -3.35 0.93
CA SER A 94 19.82 -2.27 1.45
C SER A 94 18.59 -2.13 0.55
N TRP A 95 17.50 -1.57 1.09
CA TRP A 95 16.27 -1.39 0.33
C TRP A 95 15.65 -0.02 0.61
N SER A 96 15.55 0.79 -0.43
CA SER A 96 14.88 2.09 -0.41
C SER A 96 13.53 2.00 -1.12
N PHE A 97 12.51 2.65 -0.55
CA PHE A 97 11.15 2.68 -1.12
C PHE A 97 10.80 4.10 -1.57
N SER A 98 10.31 4.27 -2.80
CA SER A 98 9.73 5.53 -3.23
C SER A 98 8.33 5.74 -2.62
N ALA A 99 7.83 6.97 -2.64
CA ALA A 99 6.45 7.25 -2.26
C ALA A 99 5.48 6.45 -3.15
N THR A 100 4.41 5.91 -2.54
CA THR A 100 3.35 5.17 -3.23
C THR A 100 2.80 6.02 -4.39
N ALA A 101 2.63 5.43 -5.57
CA ALA A 101 2.18 6.08 -6.82
C ALA A 101 3.17 7.01 -7.56
N HIS A 102 4.41 7.17 -7.08
CA HIS A 102 5.43 8.02 -7.74
C HIS A 102 6.58 7.25 -8.42
N GLY A 103 6.38 5.97 -8.74
CA GLY A 103 7.44 5.06 -9.22
C GLY A 103 7.62 4.96 -10.74
N LYS A 104 7.20 5.94 -11.55
CA LYS A 104 7.40 5.85 -13.01
C LYS A 104 8.89 5.96 -13.35
N GLY A 105 9.49 4.89 -13.86
CA GLY A 105 10.94 4.82 -14.07
C GLY A 105 11.36 3.97 -15.27
N ALA A 106 12.68 3.78 -15.44
CA ALA A 106 13.24 2.99 -16.54
C ALA A 106 12.66 1.55 -16.62
N VAL A 107 12.23 1.00 -15.48
CA VAL A 107 11.57 -0.30 -15.35
C VAL A 107 10.23 -0.38 -16.12
N ASP A 108 9.48 0.72 -16.19
CA ASP A 108 8.23 0.78 -16.95
C ASP A 108 8.48 0.78 -18.45
N GLY A 109 9.54 1.46 -18.90
CA GLY A 109 9.96 1.46 -20.30
C GLY A 109 10.34 0.07 -20.80
N ILE A 110 11.09 -0.69 -19.97
CA ILE A 110 11.43 -2.09 -20.26
C ILE A 110 10.15 -2.94 -20.36
N GLY A 111 9.24 -2.80 -19.40
CA GLY A 111 7.98 -3.55 -19.39
C GLY A 111 7.07 -3.20 -20.57
N ALA A 112 6.99 -1.92 -20.92
CA ALA A 112 6.24 -1.44 -22.08
C ALA A 112 6.82 -1.96 -23.40
N ALA A 113 8.15 -2.04 -23.52
CA ALA A 113 8.80 -2.56 -24.72
C ALA A 113 8.47 -4.05 -24.95
N VAL A 114 8.51 -4.88 -23.91
CA VAL A 114 8.10 -6.30 -23.99
C VAL A 114 6.64 -6.41 -24.41
N LYS A 115 5.75 -5.68 -23.72
CA LYS A 115 4.31 -5.66 -24.02
C LYS A 115 4.03 -5.24 -25.46
N TYR A 116 4.65 -4.14 -25.90
CA TYR A 116 4.48 -3.62 -27.26
C TYR A 116 4.90 -4.64 -28.32
N ARG A 117 6.04 -5.31 -28.12
CA ARG A 117 6.53 -6.34 -29.06
C ARG A 117 5.63 -7.57 -29.09
N ALA A 118 5.16 -8.03 -27.93
CA ALA A 118 4.21 -9.13 -27.84
C ALA A 118 2.89 -8.78 -28.54
N THR A 119 2.35 -7.57 -28.33
CA THR A 119 1.16 -7.07 -29.02
C THR A 119 1.36 -7.04 -30.53
N ARG A 120 2.49 -6.51 -31.02
CA ARG A 120 2.79 -6.48 -32.45
C ARG A 120 2.86 -7.88 -33.06
N ARG A 121 3.47 -8.85 -32.36
CA ARG A 121 3.53 -10.24 -32.81
C ARG A 121 2.15 -10.88 -32.88
N GLY A 122 1.27 -10.58 -31.93
CA GLY A 122 -0.12 -11.01 -31.94
C GLY A 122 -0.94 -10.41 -33.09
N LEU A 123 -0.62 -9.18 -33.51
CA LEU A 123 -1.27 -8.52 -34.65
C LEU A 123 -0.75 -9.02 -36.02
N SER A 124 0.50 -9.48 -36.09
CA SER A 124 1.16 -9.88 -37.34
C SER A 124 1.29 -11.39 -37.54
N GLY A 125 0.85 -12.21 -36.57
CA GLY A 125 1.04 -13.67 -36.58
C GLY A 125 -0.13 -14.47 -37.15
N THR A 126 0.17 -15.66 -37.67
CA THR A 126 -0.82 -16.71 -37.94
C THR A 126 -1.25 -17.38 -36.64
N THR A 127 -2.38 -18.10 -36.64
CA THR A 127 -2.93 -18.80 -35.46
C THR A 127 -1.93 -19.76 -34.78
N SER A 128 -0.95 -20.27 -35.53
CA SER A 128 0.14 -21.14 -35.05
C SER A 128 1.16 -20.44 -34.15
N ASP A 129 1.22 -19.11 -34.21
CA ASP A 129 2.27 -18.30 -33.60
C ASP A 129 1.75 -17.41 -32.46
N ALA A 130 0.53 -17.69 -32.00
CA ALA A 130 -0.11 -16.92 -30.97
C ALA A 130 0.61 -17.10 -29.62
N ILE A 131 0.87 -15.99 -28.93
CA ILE A 131 1.40 -16.00 -27.57
C ILE A 131 0.21 -16.19 -26.62
N LEU A 132 -0.02 -17.45 -26.20
CA LEU A 132 -1.20 -17.82 -25.40
C LEU A 132 -0.87 -18.07 -23.93
N THR A 133 0.37 -18.47 -23.64
CA THR A 133 0.84 -18.83 -22.28
C THR A 133 2.04 -17.98 -21.84
N PRO A 134 2.32 -17.89 -20.53
CA PRO A 134 3.56 -17.29 -20.02
C PRO A 134 4.82 -17.94 -20.60
N GLU A 135 4.83 -19.26 -20.82
CA GLU A 135 5.94 -19.95 -21.50
C GLU A 135 6.09 -19.50 -22.95
N ASP A 136 5.00 -19.31 -23.69
CA ASP A 136 5.08 -18.83 -25.08
C ASP A 136 5.64 -17.41 -25.12
N LEU A 137 5.25 -16.55 -24.17
CA LEU A 137 5.81 -15.21 -24.04
C LEU A 137 7.31 -15.27 -23.76
N TYR A 138 7.75 -16.18 -22.88
CA TYR A 138 9.16 -16.39 -22.60
C TYR A 138 9.93 -16.87 -23.83
N LYS A 139 9.45 -17.93 -24.52
CA LYS A 139 10.07 -18.44 -25.75
C LYS A 139 10.18 -17.37 -26.82
N PHE A 140 9.15 -16.52 -26.96
CA PHE A 140 9.18 -15.38 -27.86
C PHE A 140 10.32 -14.42 -27.52
N THR A 141 10.51 -14.09 -26.25
CA THR A 141 11.62 -13.19 -25.84
C THR A 141 13.01 -13.80 -26.05
N GLN A 142 13.16 -15.13 -26.03
CA GLN A 142 14.45 -15.79 -26.27
C GLN A 142 14.94 -15.65 -27.72
N SER A 143 14.06 -15.31 -28.67
CA SER A 143 14.46 -15.03 -30.05
C SER A 143 15.25 -13.72 -30.20
N ASP A 144 15.24 -12.86 -29.17
CA ASP A 144 15.96 -11.59 -29.15
C ASP A 144 17.06 -11.60 -28.07
N SER A 145 18.31 -11.71 -28.53
CA SER A 145 19.49 -11.72 -27.66
C SER A 145 19.78 -10.38 -26.96
N SER A 146 19.06 -9.31 -27.31
CA SER A 146 19.20 -8.01 -26.64
C SER A 146 18.49 -7.95 -25.28
N MET A 147 17.69 -8.95 -24.92
CA MET A 147 16.90 -8.97 -23.68
C MET A 147 17.41 -10.08 -22.74
N ASN A 148 17.84 -9.70 -21.52
CA ASN A 148 18.12 -10.70 -20.48
C ASN A 148 16.80 -11.09 -19.80
N VAL A 149 16.24 -12.24 -20.18
CA VAL A 149 14.92 -12.69 -19.71
C VAL A 149 15.03 -14.05 -19.04
N PHE A 150 14.45 -14.16 -17.84
CA PHE A 150 14.33 -15.38 -17.06
C PHE A 150 12.88 -15.82 -16.96
N TYR A 151 12.67 -17.13 -16.96
CA TYR A 151 11.38 -17.72 -16.62
C TYR A 151 11.37 -18.23 -15.18
N MET A 152 10.30 -17.90 -14.45
CA MET A 152 10.12 -18.27 -13.07
C MET A 152 8.75 -18.92 -12.89
N ASP A 153 8.71 -20.25 -12.95
CA ASP A 153 7.47 -21.01 -12.78
C ASP A 153 7.00 -21.07 -11.31
N GLN A 154 5.72 -21.43 -11.10
CA GLN A 154 5.16 -21.59 -9.75
C GLN A 154 5.89 -22.66 -8.92
N LYS A 155 6.45 -23.69 -9.55
CA LYS A 155 7.17 -24.77 -8.86
C LYS A 155 8.46 -24.26 -8.23
N ARG A 156 9.20 -23.40 -8.95
CA ARG A 156 10.40 -22.72 -8.49
C ARG A 156 10.08 -21.84 -7.29
N ILE A 157 8.99 -21.09 -7.34
CA ILE A 157 8.56 -20.21 -6.24
C ILE A 157 8.21 -21.04 -4.99
N LYS A 158 7.47 -22.15 -5.15
CA LYS A 158 7.14 -23.07 -4.05
C LYS A 158 8.40 -23.69 -3.44
N ASN A 159 9.28 -24.24 -4.27
CA ASN A 159 10.56 -24.81 -3.83
C ASN A 159 11.44 -23.77 -3.13
N HIS A 160 11.45 -22.53 -3.61
CA HIS A 160 12.18 -21.43 -2.99
C HIS A 160 11.62 -21.11 -1.59
N CYS A 161 10.30 -21.05 -1.46
CA CYS A 161 9.64 -20.85 -0.18
C CYS A 161 10.05 -21.90 0.87
N GLU A 162 10.05 -23.17 0.46
CA GLU A 162 10.44 -24.32 1.28
C GLU A 162 11.93 -24.29 1.63
N LYS A 163 12.79 -24.07 0.62
CA LYS A 163 14.26 -24.01 0.78
C LYS A 163 14.69 -23.01 1.84
N TYR A 164 14.12 -21.80 1.83
CA TYR A 164 14.46 -20.73 2.78
C TYR A 164 13.54 -20.71 4.01
N GLN A 165 12.63 -21.69 4.13
CA GLN A 165 11.65 -21.81 5.21
C GLN A 165 10.91 -20.49 5.48
N LEU A 166 10.51 -19.77 4.42
CA LEU A 166 10.02 -18.40 4.52
C LEU A 166 8.77 -18.28 5.40
N LEU A 167 7.86 -19.25 5.30
CA LEU A 167 6.68 -19.28 6.16
C LEU A 167 7.05 -19.41 7.64
N ASN A 168 7.99 -20.29 7.99
CA ASN A 168 8.47 -20.45 9.37
C ASN A 168 9.21 -19.18 9.84
N ARG A 169 10.01 -18.57 8.97
CA ARG A 169 10.71 -17.31 9.25
C ARG A 169 9.73 -16.20 9.64
N TRP A 170 8.62 -16.09 8.92
CA TRP A 170 7.60 -15.07 9.19
C TRP A 170 6.65 -15.44 10.32
N ASN A 171 6.58 -16.72 10.68
CA ASN A 171 5.75 -17.26 11.75
C ASN A 171 6.55 -17.60 13.02
N ARG A 172 7.85 -17.27 13.11
CA ARG A 172 8.65 -17.46 14.33
C ARG A 172 7.87 -16.88 15.50
N ASP A 173 7.74 -17.71 16.53
CA ASP A 173 6.83 -17.52 17.65
C ASP A 173 6.77 -16.06 18.06
N LYS A 174 5.54 -15.53 18.07
CA LYS A 174 5.27 -14.35 18.90
C LYS A 174 5.86 -14.69 20.27
N PRO A 175 6.80 -13.91 20.81
CA PRO A 175 7.34 -14.22 22.12
C PRO A 175 6.16 -14.47 23.08
N GLU A 176 6.26 -15.51 23.92
CA GLU A 176 5.20 -15.80 24.90
C GLU A 176 5.14 -14.62 25.89
N GLY A 177 4.04 -13.87 25.83
CA GLY A 177 3.78 -12.67 26.62
C GLY A 177 2.75 -11.75 25.96
N GLU A 178 2.15 -10.84 26.73
CA GLU A 178 1.31 -9.77 26.19
C GLU A 178 2.21 -8.69 25.58
N TYR A 179 2.14 -8.52 24.25
CA TYR A 179 2.86 -7.47 23.54
C TYR A 179 1.89 -6.53 22.83
N PHE A 180 2.13 -5.23 22.98
CA PHE A 180 1.43 -4.19 22.21
C PHE A 180 2.24 -3.87 20.94
N SER A 181 1.69 -4.23 19.77
CA SER A 181 2.27 -3.82 18.49
C SER A 181 2.06 -2.32 18.28
N LEU A 182 3.15 -1.56 18.21
CA LEU A 182 3.15 -0.12 17.92
C LEU A 182 3.20 0.19 16.41
N THR A 183 3.01 -0.79 15.51
CA THR A 183 3.04 -0.54 14.05
C THR A 183 1.66 -0.64 13.41
N THR A 184 1.27 0.44 12.75
CA THR A 184 -0.04 0.67 12.08
C THR A 184 -0.13 0.09 10.66
N SER A 185 0.68 -0.90 10.29
CA SER A 185 0.75 -1.26 8.85
C SER A 185 -0.20 -2.36 8.38
N LYS A 186 -0.73 -3.26 9.22
CA LYS A 186 -1.73 -4.29 8.78
C LYS A 186 -2.76 -4.73 9.82
N GLY A 187 -3.12 -3.87 10.75
CA GLY A 187 -4.26 -4.09 11.62
C GLY A 187 -4.77 -2.75 12.09
N LYS A 188 -6.01 -2.39 11.73
CA LYS A 188 -6.74 -1.51 12.64
C LYS A 188 -6.69 -2.25 13.98
N VAL A 189 -6.02 -1.72 15.00
CA VAL A 189 -6.22 -2.23 16.35
C VAL A 189 -7.72 -2.11 16.54
N PRO A 190 -8.47 -3.22 16.58
CA PRO A 190 -9.91 -3.10 16.70
C PRO A 190 -10.13 -2.41 18.06
N PRO A 191 -11.04 -1.42 18.13
CA PRO A 191 -11.43 -0.92 19.43
C PRO A 191 -11.86 -2.11 20.30
N LEU A 192 -11.49 -2.07 21.58
CA LEU A 192 -11.94 -3.02 22.60
C LEU A 192 -13.47 -3.14 22.59
N THR A 193 -14.12 -2.04 22.22
CA THR A 193 -15.55 -1.94 21.98
C THR A 193 -15.89 -2.30 20.53
N LYS A 194 -16.70 -3.34 20.33
CA LYS A 194 -17.21 -3.72 19.01
C LYS A 194 -18.36 -2.80 18.61
N ALA A 195 -18.10 -1.82 17.73
CA ALA A 195 -19.14 -0.95 17.17
C ALA A 195 -19.85 -1.60 15.94
N PRO A 196 -21.13 -1.27 15.69
CA PRO A 196 -21.85 -1.68 14.49
C PRO A 196 -21.22 -1.10 13.21
N LYS A 197 -21.47 -1.74 12.06
CA LYS A 197 -20.99 -1.30 10.75
C LYS A 197 -22.10 -1.32 9.70
N ILE A 198 -22.14 -0.30 8.85
CA ILE A 198 -23.10 -0.17 7.73
C ILE A 198 -23.05 -1.41 6.81
N ALA A 199 -21.85 -1.95 6.60
CA ALA A 199 -21.61 -3.13 5.77
C ALA A 199 -22.06 -4.47 6.38
N TRP A 200 -22.58 -4.49 7.62
CA TRP A 200 -23.11 -5.72 8.20
C TRP A 200 -24.39 -6.18 7.50
N ASN A 201 -24.60 -7.49 7.48
CA ASN A 201 -25.88 -8.07 7.06
C ASN A 201 -26.93 -7.87 8.17
N LYS A 202 -28.22 -7.96 7.82
CA LYS A 202 -29.32 -7.66 8.76
C LYS A 202 -29.25 -8.52 10.03
N GLN A 203 -28.83 -9.78 9.91
CA GLN A 203 -28.68 -10.69 11.04
C GLN A 203 -27.63 -10.22 12.05
N LYS A 204 -26.42 -9.84 11.60
CA LYS A 204 -25.37 -9.27 12.48
C LYS A 204 -25.77 -7.94 13.12
N ILE A 205 -26.62 -7.18 12.44
CA ILE A 205 -27.16 -5.91 12.97
C ILE A 205 -28.22 -6.18 14.04
N ILE A 206 -28.91 -7.33 14.04
CA ILE A 206 -29.86 -7.74 15.10
C ILE A 206 -29.13 -8.34 16.31
N GLU A 207 -28.12 -9.17 16.06
CA GLU A 207 -27.31 -9.80 17.12
C GLU A 207 -26.64 -8.78 18.06
N TRP A 208 -26.38 -7.56 17.57
CA TRP A 208 -25.70 -6.53 18.34
C TRP A 208 -26.61 -5.82 19.36
N PRO A 209 -27.79 -5.27 19.00
CA PRO A 209 -28.83 -4.83 19.93
C PRO A 209 -29.23 -5.89 20.93
N ASP A 210 -29.40 -7.15 20.51
CA ASP A 210 -29.74 -8.27 21.40
C ASP A 210 -28.68 -8.48 22.49
N LEU A 211 -27.39 -8.46 22.09
CA LEU A 211 -26.26 -8.57 23.02
C LEU A 211 -26.21 -7.40 24.02
N HIS A 212 -26.64 -6.21 23.59
CA HIS A 212 -26.70 -5.00 24.43
C HIS A 212 -28.06 -4.82 25.12
N LYS A 213 -28.98 -5.80 24.98
CA LYS A 213 -30.33 -5.80 25.57
C LYS A 213 -31.17 -4.58 25.17
N LEU A 214 -31.02 -4.11 23.93
CA LEU A 214 -31.79 -3.00 23.37
C LEU A 214 -33.09 -3.51 22.74
N THR A 215 -34.19 -2.78 22.95
CA THR A 215 -35.49 -3.09 22.34
C THR A 215 -35.63 -2.44 20.98
N TYR A 216 -36.14 -3.17 19.99
CA TYR A 216 -36.41 -2.65 18.64
C TYR A 216 -37.72 -3.23 18.08
N PRO A 217 -38.35 -2.59 17.07
CA PRO A 217 -39.61 -3.06 16.50
C PRO A 217 -39.52 -4.47 15.90
N ASN A 218 -40.58 -5.27 16.07
CA ASN A 218 -40.64 -6.68 15.60
C ASN A 218 -40.49 -6.83 14.06
N ARG A 219 -40.68 -5.73 13.30
CA ARG A 219 -40.45 -5.65 11.85
C ARG A 219 -39.52 -4.49 11.47
N ALA A 220 -38.50 -4.21 12.27
CA ALA A 220 -37.58 -3.11 12.00
C ALA A 220 -36.86 -3.25 10.64
N ALA A 221 -36.76 -2.15 9.92
CA ALA A 221 -35.96 -2.04 8.71
C ALA A 221 -34.46 -2.09 9.05
N LYS A 222 -33.61 -2.42 8.07
CA LYS A 222 -32.15 -2.45 8.29
C LYS A 222 -31.60 -1.09 8.72
N ALA A 223 -32.15 -0.01 8.17
CA ALA A 223 -31.77 1.37 8.49
C ALA A 223 -32.11 1.73 9.95
N GLU A 224 -33.32 1.43 10.40
CA GLU A 224 -33.75 1.66 11.79
C GLU A 224 -32.89 0.89 12.80
N LEU A 225 -32.60 -0.39 12.52
CA LEU A 225 -31.73 -1.20 13.35
C LEU A 225 -30.30 -0.66 13.40
N LEU A 226 -29.80 -0.09 12.30
CA LEU A 226 -28.50 0.58 12.25
C LEU A 226 -28.50 1.88 13.06
N SER A 227 -29.55 2.70 12.99
CA SER A 227 -29.67 3.94 13.78
C SER A 227 -29.61 3.65 15.27
N ILE A 228 -30.45 2.72 15.74
CA ILE A 228 -30.48 2.29 17.15
C ILE A 228 -29.12 1.78 17.59
N ALA A 229 -28.45 0.97 16.76
CA ALA A 229 -27.15 0.42 17.08
C ALA A 229 -26.05 1.51 17.11
N PHE A 230 -26.08 2.50 16.20
CA PHE A 230 -25.11 3.59 16.17
C PHE A 230 -25.30 4.58 17.31
N GLU A 231 -26.54 4.95 17.64
CA GLU A 231 -26.87 5.82 18.77
C GLU A 231 -26.43 5.24 20.12
N ASN A 232 -26.49 3.90 20.24
CA ASN A 232 -26.09 3.19 21.45
C ASN A 232 -24.66 2.64 21.37
N ALA A 233 -23.88 3.00 20.34
CA ALA A 233 -22.54 2.47 20.16
C ALA A 233 -21.62 2.97 21.30
N PRO A 234 -20.94 2.07 22.02
CA PRO A 234 -20.00 2.46 23.06
C PRO A 234 -18.82 3.23 22.47
N GLU A 235 -18.26 4.14 23.27
CA GLU A 235 -17.06 4.90 22.90
C GLU A 235 -15.92 3.97 22.46
N LYS A 236 -15.18 4.36 21.41
CA LYS A 236 -14.06 3.57 20.90
C LYS A 236 -12.89 3.61 21.88
N LYS A 237 -12.67 2.51 22.60
CA LYS A 237 -11.51 2.34 23.49
C LYS A 237 -10.41 1.52 22.82
N TYR A 238 -9.15 1.91 22.96
CA TYR A 238 -8.02 1.13 22.47
C TYR A 238 -7.06 0.82 23.60
N VAL A 239 -6.45 -0.37 23.56
CA VAL A 239 -5.49 -0.80 24.60
C VAL A 239 -4.30 0.16 24.71
N VAL A 240 -3.90 0.78 23.60
CA VAL A 240 -2.83 1.78 23.59
C VAL A 240 -3.19 3.03 24.39
N ASP A 241 -4.47 3.38 24.52
CA ASP A 241 -4.91 4.51 25.36
C ASP A 241 -4.72 4.19 26.83
N GLU A 242 -5.12 3.00 27.25
CA GLU A 242 -4.96 2.53 28.63
C GLU A 242 -3.48 2.42 28.99
N ALA A 243 -2.65 1.88 28.09
CA ALA A 243 -1.21 1.79 28.29
C ALA A 243 -0.54 3.17 28.39
N ALA A 244 -0.92 4.13 27.54
CA ALA A 244 -0.37 5.49 27.59
C ALA A 244 -0.82 6.26 28.84
N LEU A 245 -2.05 6.02 29.30
CA LEU A 245 -2.60 6.66 30.49
C LEU A 245 -1.84 6.28 31.76
N ILE A 246 -1.28 5.06 31.86
CA ILE A 246 -0.40 4.65 32.96
C ILE A 246 0.80 5.60 33.11
N TYR A 247 1.28 6.17 32.00
CA TYR A 247 2.38 7.13 31.97
C TYR A 247 1.91 8.59 31.98
N GLY A 248 0.61 8.86 32.20
CA GLY A 248 0.04 10.20 32.12
C GLY A 248 0.01 10.77 30.69
N VAL A 249 0.18 9.95 29.66
CA VAL A 249 0.18 10.37 28.26
C VAL A 249 -1.22 10.21 27.68
N ARG A 250 -1.76 11.30 27.13
CA ARG A 250 -3.02 11.28 26.37
C ARG A 250 -2.72 11.14 24.88
N ILE A 251 -3.32 10.14 24.24
CA ILE A 251 -3.19 9.93 22.79
C ILE A 251 -4.21 10.78 22.05
N LEU A 252 -3.73 11.64 21.17
CA LEU A 252 -4.55 12.34 20.18
C LEU A 252 -4.58 11.50 18.89
N ARG A 253 -5.77 11.17 18.39
CA ARG A 253 -5.94 10.48 17.10
C ARG A 253 -6.42 11.45 16.05
N LEU A 254 -5.68 11.49 14.94
CA LEU A 254 -6.04 12.30 13.79
C LEU A 254 -7.08 11.58 12.92
N PRO A 255 -7.97 12.31 12.23
CA PRO A 255 -8.86 11.76 11.23
C PRO A 255 -8.10 10.96 10.16
N VAL A 256 -8.68 9.85 9.72
CA VAL A 256 -8.04 8.93 8.76
C VAL A 256 -7.96 9.62 7.40
N LYS A 257 -6.79 9.59 6.76
CA LYS A 257 -6.46 10.26 5.47
C LYS A 257 -6.31 11.79 5.53
N HIS A 258 -6.31 12.41 6.70
CA HIS A 258 -6.06 13.86 6.84
C HIS A 258 -4.64 14.11 7.34
N CYS A 259 -3.63 13.82 6.51
CA CYS A 259 -2.23 14.07 6.86
C CYS A 259 -1.92 15.57 7.06
N SER A 260 -2.74 16.47 6.47
CA SER A 260 -2.67 17.92 6.71
C SER A 260 -2.87 18.32 8.17
N LEU A 261 -3.54 17.47 8.97
CA LEU A 261 -3.77 17.68 10.40
C LEU A 261 -2.66 17.07 11.27
N ASN A 262 -1.51 16.69 10.69
CA ASN A 262 -0.37 16.13 11.42
C ASN A 262 0.82 17.12 11.43
N PRO A 263 1.20 17.69 12.59
CA PRO A 263 2.17 18.79 12.64
C PRO A 263 3.58 18.34 12.22
N ILE A 264 3.86 17.03 12.30
CA ILE A 264 5.14 16.49 11.86
C ILE A 264 5.36 16.66 10.35
N GLU A 265 4.30 16.77 9.54
CA GLU A 265 4.43 16.99 8.09
C GLU A 265 5.04 18.36 7.77
N LEU A 266 4.73 19.38 8.58
CA LEU A 266 5.34 20.71 8.49
C LEU A 266 6.81 20.67 8.90
N ALA A 267 7.13 19.94 9.97
CA ALA A 267 8.52 19.73 10.38
C ALA A 267 9.32 18.99 9.30
N TRP A 268 8.74 17.94 8.69
CA TRP A 268 9.35 17.23 7.57
C TRP A 268 9.56 18.15 6.36
N ALA A 269 8.60 19.02 6.04
CA ALA A 269 8.74 19.99 4.96
C ALA A 269 9.91 20.95 5.22
N GLY A 270 9.98 21.53 6.41
CA GLY A 270 11.06 22.43 6.82
C GLY A 270 12.44 21.77 6.77
N MET A 271 12.56 20.56 7.34
CA MET A 271 13.82 19.82 7.32
C MET A 271 14.26 19.45 5.91
N LYS A 272 13.32 19.00 5.06
CA LYS A 272 13.63 18.67 3.66
C LYS A 272 14.12 19.89 2.89
N ALA A 273 13.50 21.05 3.09
CA ALA A 273 13.93 22.31 2.47
C ALA A 273 15.35 22.66 2.91
N TYR A 274 15.62 22.63 4.22
CA TYR A 274 16.95 22.91 4.76
C TYR A 274 18.02 21.95 4.22
N VAL A 275 17.76 20.65 4.22
CA VAL A 275 18.69 19.65 3.66
C VAL A 275 18.90 19.88 2.17
N HIS A 276 17.84 20.22 1.41
CA HIS A 276 17.95 20.47 -0.02
C HIS A 276 18.83 21.70 -0.33
N GLU A 277 18.65 22.79 0.41
CA GLU A 277 19.41 24.04 0.23
C GLU A 277 20.88 23.90 0.61
N ASN A 278 21.20 23.06 1.60
CA ASN A 278 22.54 22.97 2.19
C ASN A 278 23.34 21.74 1.72
N ASN A 279 22.70 20.75 1.08
CA ASN A 279 23.37 19.55 0.57
C ASN A 279 23.98 19.79 -0.82
N THR A 280 25.07 20.55 -0.87
CA THR A 280 25.82 20.85 -2.11
C THR A 280 26.68 19.67 -2.60
N GLY A 281 27.00 18.73 -1.71
CA GLY A 281 27.87 17.59 -1.98
C GLY A 281 27.17 16.30 -2.44
N PHE A 282 25.82 16.25 -2.35
CA PHE A 282 24.97 15.09 -2.67
C PHE A 282 25.39 13.78 -1.99
N ARG A 283 26.00 13.83 -0.79
CA ARG A 283 26.41 12.64 -0.04
C ARG A 283 25.36 12.26 0.99
N LEU A 284 25.17 10.96 1.21
CA LEU A 284 24.25 10.45 2.23
C LEU A 284 24.67 10.84 3.65
N SER A 285 25.98 10.88 3.93
CA SER A 285 26.52 11.33 5.22
C SER A 285 26.17 12.78 5.54
N ASP A 286 26.03 13.63 4.52
CA ASP A 286 25.64 15.03 4.70
C ASP A 286 24.15 15.15 5.03
N ILE A 287 23.31 14.24 4.55
CA ILE A 287 21.87 14.25 4.85
C ILE A 287 21.63 14.00 6.35
N GLU A 288 22.28 12.99 6.94
CA GLU A 288 22.12 12.66 8.36
C GLU A 288 22.60 13.81 9.26
N ARG A 289 23.75 14.40 8.93
CA ARG A 289 24.30 15.55 9.65
C ARG A 289 23.38 16.77 9.54
N LEU A 290 22.96 17.16 8.33
CA LEU A 290 22.11 18.33 8.09
C LEU A 290 20.72 18.17 8.72
N ALA A 291 20.14 16.96 8.69
CA ALA A 291 18.89 16.66 9.37
C ALA A 291 19.03 16.83 10.89
N SER A 292 20.12 16.32 11.48
CA SER A 292 20.40 16.44 12.91
C SER A 292 20.63 17.90 13.32
N GLU A 293 21.36 18.67 12.51
CA GLU A 293 21.56 20.11 12.69
C GLU A 293 20.23 20.87 12.66
N TRP A 294 19.35 20.58 11.70
CA TRP A 294 18.03 21.22 11.64
C TRP A 294 17.15 20.88 12.85
N ILE A 295 17.13 19.61 13.29
CA ILE A 295 16.36 19.19 14.47
C ILE A 295 16.86 19.91 15.72
N ALA A 296 18.19 20.04 15.87
CA ALA A 296 18.79 20.75 17.00
C ALA A 296 18.54 22.27 16.96
N ALA A 297 18.41 22.84 15.76
CA ALA A 297 18.14 24.26 15.54
C ALA A 297 16.65 24.62 15.59
N LEU A 298 15.74 23.64 15.56
CA LEU A 298 14.30 23.89 15.57
C LEU A 298 13.90 24.57 16.89
N ASP A 299 13.49 25.82 16.80
CA ASP A 299 13.14 26.63 17.96
C ASP A 299 11.67 26.48 18.37
N LEU A 300 11.39 26.85 19.62
CA LEU A 300 10.04 26.77 20.19
C LEU A 300 9.01 27.63 19.42
N PRO A 301 9.31 28.87 18.98
CA PRO A 301 8.39 29.65 18.15
C PRO A 301 7.99 28.96 16.84
N THR A 302 8.95 28.41 16.09
CA THR A 302 8.67 27.70 14.84
C THR A 302 7.89 26.42 15.11
N ALA A 303 8.26 25.65 16.14
CA ALA A 303 7.50 24.46 16.53
C ALA A 303 6.05 24.81 16.89
N LYS A 304 5.82 25.93 17.60
CA LYS A 304 4.47 26.40 17.95
C LYS A 304 3.65 26.82 16.71
N SER A 305 4.28 27.46 15.73
CA SER A 305 3.58 27.90 14.52
C SER A 305 3.00 26.73 13.72
N TYR A 306 3.63 25.55 13.79
CA TYR A 306 3.09 24.33 13.19
C TYR A 306 1.73 23.97 13.78
N PHE A 307 1.59 24.02 15.10
CA PHE A 307 0.31 23.73 15.77
C PHE A 307 -0.74 24.82 15.50
N SER A 308 -0.33 26.09 15.43
CA SER A 308 -1.25 27.19 15.05
C SER A 308 -1.79 27.00 13.63
N HIS A 309 -0.94 26.66 12.67
CA HIS A 309 -1.36 26.36 11.30
C HIS A 309 -2.36 25.21 11.24
N LEU A 310 -2.15 24.17 12.06
CA LEU A 310 -3.08 23.04 12.14
C LEU A 310 -4.44 23.44 12.70
N GLN A 311 -4.48 24.32 13.70
CA GLN A 311 -5.75 24.82 14.26
C GLN A 311 -6.55 25.59 13.20
N GLU A 312 -5.88 26.43 12.41
CA GLU A 312 -6.51 27.14 11.29
C GLU A 312 -7.04 26.16 10.24
N HIS A 313 -6.24 25.15 9.88
CA HIS A 313 -6.65 24.14 8.92
C HIS A 313 -7.80 23.26 9.45
N GLU A 314 -7.84 22.98 10.75
CA GLU A 314 -8.94 22.26 11.39
C GLU A 314 -10.24 23.07 11.31
N ILE A 315 -10.18 24.38 11.60
CA ILE A 315 -11.34 25.28 11.49
C ILE A 315 -11.87 25.28 10.06
N MET A 316 -10.99 25.38 9.06
CA MET A 316 -11.38 25.31 7.65
C MET A 316 -12.06 23.98 7.31
N CYS A 317 -11.50 22.85 7.74
CA CYS A 317 -12.11 21.54 7.50
C CYS A 317 -13.53 21.47 8.09
N ARG A 318 -13.73 21.95 9.33
CA ARG A 318 -15.06 21.99 9.97
C ARG A 318 -16.06 22.86 9.20
N GLN A 319 -15.62 24.00 8.68
CA GLN A 319 -16.48 24.88 7.88
C GLN A 319 -16.90 24.23 6.56
N VAL A 320 -15.97 23.53 5.90
CA VAL A 320 -16.27 22.79 4.67
C VAL A 320 -17.22 21.62 4.95
N ASP A 321 -16.98 20.86 6.01
CA ASP A 321 -17.85 19.74 6.40
C ASP A 321 -19.28 20.25 6.70
N ALA A 322 -19.42 21.34 7.45
CA ALA A 322 -20.73 21.95 7.72
C ALA A 322 -21.44 22.42 6.44
N HIS A 323 -20.71 23.01 5.49
CA HIS A 323 -21.28 23.42 4.22
C HIS A 323 -21.71 22.24 3.33
N VAL A 324 -20.97 21.13 3.37
CA VAL A 324 -21.36 19.91 2.67
C VAL A 324 -22.61 19.31 3.29
N GLU A 325 -22.71 19.27 4.62
CA GLU A 325 -23.93 18.83 5.33
C GLU A 325 -25.14 19.69 4.95
N GLU A 326 -25.00 21.02 4.94
CA GLU A 326 -26.06 21.94 4.50
C GLU A 326 -26.51 21.70 3.04
N LEU A 327 -25.56 21.42 2.14
CA LEU A 327 -25.88 21.10 0.74
C LEU A 327 -26.55 19.74 0.59
N GLU A 328 -26.15 18.74 1.38
CA GLU A 328 -26.80 17.42 1.40
C GLU A 328 -28.24 17.52 1.91
N GLU A 329 -28.49 18.33 2.94
CA GLU A 329 -29.85 18.62 3.43
C GLU A 329 -30.72 19.32 2.38
N GLN A 330 -30.18 20.33 1.69
CA GLN A 330 -30.89 21.03 0.61
C GLN A 330 -31.24 20.12 -0.57
N LEU A 331 -30.33 19.21 -0.95
CA LEU A 331 -30.60 18.25 -2.03
C LEU A 331 -31.68 17.24 -1.65
N ILE A 332 -31.78 16.86 -0.37
CA ILE A 332 -32.84 15.99 0.13
C ILE A 332 -34.20 16.73 0.12
N GLU A 333 -34.22 18.00 0.53
CA GLU A 333 -35.42 18.83 0.45
C GLU A 333 -35.89 19.04 -1.00
N ASP A 334 -34.97 19.28 -1.94
CA ASP A 334 -35.29 19.46 -3.36
C ASP A 334 -35.84 18.16 -4.01
N ASP A 335 -35.29 16.99 -3.66
CA ASP A 335 -35.80 15.68 -4.11
C ASP A 335 -37.18 15.37 -3.51
N GLU A 336 -37.44 15.76 -2.25
CA GLU A 336 -38.77 15.64 -1.64
C GLU A 336 -39.77 16.57 -2.32
N ILE A 337 -39.43 17.84 -2.59
CA ILE A 337 -40.29 18.81 -3.29
C ILE A 337 -40.61 18.35 -4.72
N GLN A 338 -39.64 17.79 -5.46
CA GLN A 338 -39.90 17.20 -6.79
C GLN A 338 -40.86 16.00 -6.71
N SER A 339 -40.71 15.15 -5.69
CA SER A 339 -41.62 14.01 -5.49
C SER A 339 -43.05 14.43 -5.16
N TYR A 340 -43.25 15.57 -4.49
CA TYR A 340 -44.58 16.13 -4.23
C TYR A 340 -45.17 16.84 -5.46
N SER A 341 -44.36 17.52 -6.28
CA SER A 341 -44.84 18.14 -7.52
C SER A 341 -45.30 17.12 -8.59
N ASP A 342 -44.74 15.91 -8.58
CA ASP A 342 -45.17 14.82 -9.49
C ASP A 342 -46.46 14.11 -9.03
N ILE A 343 -46.95 14.41 -7.80
CA ILE A 343 -48.19 13.83 -7.25
C ILE A 343 -49.39 14.76 -7.51
N GLU A 344 -49.21 16.06 -7.68
CA GLU A 344 -50.30 17.03 -7.91
C GLU A 344 -50.80 17.12 -9.37
N GLU A 345 -50.16 16.46 -10.34
CA GLU A 345 -50.63 16.48 -11.75
C GLU A 345 -51.65 15.37 -12.13
N ASN A 346 -52.19 14.61 -11.17
CA ASN A 346 -53.24 13.61 -11.45
C ASN A 346 -54.45 13.73 -10.49
N GLU A 347 -55.12 14.87 -10.47
CA GLU A 347 -56.55 14.91 -10.14
C GLU A 347 -57.39 14.88 -11.43
N PRO A 348 -58.31 13.91 -11.60
CA PRO A 348 -59.24 13.93 -12.71
C PRO A 348 -60.37 14.91 -12.37
N ASP A 349 -60.32 16.09 -12.98
CA ASP A 349 -61.41 17.06 -12.88
C ASP A 349 -62.65 16.52 -13.63
N GLY A 350 -63.81 16.75 -13.02
CA GLY A 350 -65.10 16.09 -13.25
C GLY A 350 -65.79 16.28 -14.59
#